data_AF-A0A371JHJ3-F1
#
_entry.id   AF-A0A371JHJ3-F1
#
_cell.length_a   1.000
_cell.length_b   1.000
_cell.length_c   1.000
_cell.angle_alpha   90.00
_cell.angle_beta   90.00
_cell.angle_gamma   90.00
#
_symmetry.space_group_name_H-M   'P 1'
#
loop_
_entity.id
_entity.type
_entity.pdbx_description
1 polymer ?
#
loop_
_entity_poly.entity_id
_entity_poly.type
_entity_poly.pdbx_seq_one_letter_code
_entity_poly.pdbx_strand_id
1 'polypeptide(L)'
;MRFFMIEEDKEYVNKPQIKNWIKTIAPRDLYMREYSKIPKRALFHIEPHKNTVFIDIITIPFLLISKKIYSVVKKYEPNLQFKEIILLDRKYAKAEEYFLPILEKKDCLTEKSEFNLDHSVIKRAVIDCEKTDDRCIFTFNQGSNITVIRLDLAESILRREAFGFYLKEVEYANREEV
;
A
#
# COMPACT_ATOMS: atom_id res chain seq x y z
N MET A 1 -5.37 18.24 -8.92
CA MET A 1 -5.70 16.86 -8.49
C MET A 1 -4.90 16.56 -7.23
N ARG A 2 -5.49 16.02 -6.16
CA ARG A 2 -4.80 15.81 -4.85
C ARG A 2 -4.49 14.34 -4.62
N PHE A 3 -3.35 14.09 -3.98
CA PHE A 3 -2.85 12.75 -3.68
C PHE A 3 -2.38 12.65 -2.22
N PHE A 4 -2.38 11.44 -1.70
CA PHE A 4 -2.03 11.14 -0.31
C PHE A 4 -1.16 9.89 -0.25
N MET A 5 -0.11 9.94 0.57
CA MET A 5 0.64 8.76 0.97
C MET A 5 -0.10 8.04 2.09
N ILE A 6 -0.19 6.72 1.97
CA ILE A 6 -0.72 5.88 3.05
C ILE A 6 0.42 5.55 4.00
N GLU A 7 0.22 5.90 5.28
CA GLU A 7 1.07 5.49 6.37
C GLU A 7 0.28 4.60 7.32
N GLU A 8 0.89 3.52 7.80
CA GLU A 8 0.22 2.65 8.76
C GLU A 8 0.16 3.31 10.14
N ASP A 9 -0.96 3.16 10.82
CA ASP A 9 -1.16 3.72 12.16
C ASP A 9 -0.43 2.87 13.21
N LYS A 10 0.57 3.49 13.86
CA LYS A 10 1.42 2.86 14.86
C LYS A 10 0.71 2.57 16.19
N GLU A 11 -0.48 3.12 16.42
CA GLU A 11 -1.30 2.81 17.59
C GLU A 11 -1.84 1.36 17.55
N TYR A 12 -1.95 0.78 16.35
CA TYR A 12 -2.41 -0.61 16.15
C TYR A 12 -1.25 -1.61 16.34
N VAL A 13 -0.73 -1.69 17.55
CA VAL A 13 0.41 -2.56 17.92
C VAL A 13 0.11 -4.06 17.76
N ASN A 14 -1.16 -4.46 17.87
CA ASN A 14 -1.62 -5.85 17.79
C ASN A 14 -2.09 -6.26 16.38
N LYS A 15 -1.64 -5.56 15.33
CA LYS A 15 -1.95 -5.92 13.94
C LYS A 15 -1.25 -7.23 13.52
N PRO A 16 -1.71 -7.89 12.44
CA PRO A 16 -1.09 -9.13 11.97
C PRO A 16 0.38 -8.94 11.61
N GLN A 17 1.25 -9.77 12.19
CA GLN A 17 2.68 -9.83 11.87
C GLN A 17 2.96 -11.09 11.07
N ILE A 18 3.25 -10.94 9.78
CA ILE A 18 3.36 -12.07 8.83
C ILE A 18 4.69 -12.83 9.04
N LYS A 19 4.61 -14.14 9.29
CA LYS A 19 5.77 -15.02 9.45
C LYS A 19 6.24 -15.59 8.13
N ASN A 20 7.57 -15.73 7.99
CA ASN A 20 8.21 -16.53 6.94
C ASN A 20 7.76 -16.20 5.50
N TRP A 21 7.25 -14.99 5.27
CA TRP A 21 6.69 -14.59 3.98
C TRP A 21 7.72 -14.63 2.84
N ILE A 22 9.00 -14.38 3.17
CA ILE A 22 10.15 -14.37 2.26
C ILE A 22 10.27 -15.69 1.47
N LYS A 23 9.82 -16.83 2.03
CA LYS A 23 9.87 -18.14 1.37
C LYS A 23 8.85 -18.28 0.24
N THR A 24 7.76 -17.51 0.29
CA THR A 24 6.66 -17.57 -0.70
C THR A 24 6.71 -16.39 -1.66
N ILE A 25 7.08 -15.21 -1.15
CA ILE A 25 7.23 -13.98 -1.93
C ILE A 25 8.66 -13.52 -1.72
N ALA A 26 9.52 -13.77 -2.71
CA ALA A 26 10.89 -13.28 -2.63
C ALA A 26 10.85 -11.75 -2.69
N PRO A 27 11.63 -11.04 -1.83
CA PRO A 27 11.71 -9.58 -1.89
C PRO A 27 12.02 -9.08 -3.31
N ARG A 28 12.89 -9.80 -4.03
CA ARG A 28 13.21 -9.52 -5.43
C ARG A 28 11.98 -9.48 -6.33
N ASP A 29 11.01 -10.37 -6.16
CA ASP A 29 9.82 -10.42 -7.02
C ASP A 29 8.93 -9.18 -6.81
N LEU A 30 8.89 -8.65 -5.58
CA LEU A 30 8.22 -7.39 -5.26
C LEU A 30 8.97 -6.18 -5.82
N TYR A 31 10.32 -6.17 -5.73
CA TYR A 31 11.14 -5.03 -6.18
C TYR A 31 11.31 -4.98 -7.71
N MET A 32 11.56 -6.13 -8.35
CA MET A 32 11.80 -6.26 -9.80
C MET A 32 10.52 -6.47 -10.61
N ARG A 33 9.36 -6.40 -9.96
CA ARG A 33 8.03 -6.52 -10.59
C ARG A 33 7.77 -7.87 -11.25
N GLU A 34 8.37 -8.94 -10.75
CA GLU A 34 8.12 -10.30 -11.22
C GLU A 34 6.87 -10.89 -10.54
N TYR A 35 5.79 -10.11 -10.51
CA TYR A 35 4.54 -10.49 -9.84
C TYR A 35 3.86 -11.72 -10.46
N SER A 36 4.29 -12.15 -11.65
CA SER A 36 3.92 -13.44 -12.25
C SER A 36 4.42 -14.62 -11.42
N LYS A 37 5.54 -14.49 -10.72
CA LYS A 37 6.11 -15.50 -9.81
C LYS A 37 5.37 -15.59 -8.47
N ILE A 38 4.67 -14.52 -8.08
CA ILE A 38 3.83 -14.53 -6.88
C ILE A 38 2.58 -15.39 -7.16
N PRO A 39 2.31 -16.41 -6.32
CA PRO A 39 1.13 -17.25 -6.50
C PRO A 39 -0.15 -16.43 -6.46
N LYS A 40 -1.15 -16.81 -7.26
CA LYS A 40 -2.45 -16.12 -7.30
C LYS A 40 -3.12 -16.06 -5.93
N ARG A 41 -2.93 -17.12 -5.13
CA ARG A 41 -3.39 -17.23 -3.76
C ARG A 41 -2.28 -17.78 -2.87
N ALA A 42 -2.07 -17.19 -1.70
CA ALA A 42 -1.14 -17.69 -0.70
C ALA A 42 -1.77 -17.68 0.70
N LEU A 43 -1.28 -18.56 1.57
CA LEU A 43 -1.60 -18.56 2.99
C LEU A 43 -0.34 -18.24 3.77
N PHE A 44 -0.44 -17.26 4.66
CA PHE A 44 0.62 -16.93 5.61
C PHE A 44 0.18 -17.16 7.04
N HIS A 45 1.09 -17.69 7.85
CA HIS A 45 0.93 -17.69 9.29
C HIS A 45 1.30 -16.32 9.84
N ILE A 46 0.57 -15.87 10.85
CA ILE A 46 0.91 -14.66 11.59
C ILE A 46 1.42 -14.99 12.99
N GLU A 47 2.08 -14.03 13.64
CA GLU A 47 2.36 -14.11 15.08
C GLU A 47 1.05 -14.28 15.85
N PRO A 48 0.91 -15.35 16.66
CA PRO A 48 -0.32 -15.58 17.39
C PRO A 48 -0.55 -14.55 18.48
N HIS A 49 -1.72 -13.91 18.49
CA HIS A 49 -2.08 -12.96 19.55
C HIS A 49 -3.58 -13.00 19.86
N LYS A 50 -3.93 -13.10 21.15
CA LYS A 50 -5.33 -13.24 21.58
C LYS A 50 -6.19 -12.07 21.09
N ASN A 51 -5.60 -10.89 21.06
CA ASN A 51 -6.24 -9.64 20.68
C ASN A 51 -5.74 -9.13 19.33
N THR A 52 -5.34 -10.01 18.40
CA THR A 52 -5.02 -9.59 17.02
C THR A 52 -6.15 -8.76 16.46
N VAL A 53 -5.82 -7.56 15.97
CA VAL A 53 -6.75 -6.64 15.30
C VAL A 53 -6.41 -6.62 13.82
N PHE A 54 -7.28 -7.17 12.99
CA PHE A 54 -7.13 -7.17 11.54
C PHE A 54 -7.52 -5.79 10.97
N ILE A 55 -6.52 -4.92 10.82
CA ILE A 55 -6.67 -3.58 10.24
C ILE A 55 -6.91 -3.64 8.73
N ASP A 56 -7.44 -2.56 8.13
CA ASP A 56 -7.81 -2.57 6.73
C ASP A 56 -6.62 -2.40 5.77
N ILE A 57 -5.50 -1.82 6.22
CA ILE A 57 -4.26 -1.67 5.45
C ILE A 57 -3.06 -2.12 6.27
N ILE A 58 -2.26 -3.03 5.73
CA ILE A 58 -0.96 -3.42 6.28
C ILE A 58 0.11 -3.01 5.27
N THR A 59 1.13 -2.28 5.68
CA THR A 59 2.19 -1.81 4.76
C THR A 59 3.50 -2.60 4.89
N ILE A 60 3.67 -3.33 5.99
CA ILE A 60 4.87 -4.11 6.29
C ILE A 60 4.49 -5.58 6.40
N PRO A 61 5.17 -6.49 5.68
CA PRO A 61 6.33 -6.27 4.81
C PRO A 61 6.03 -5.68 3.42
N PHE A 62 4.78 -5.72 2.99
CA PHE A 62 4.29 -5.18 1.73
C PHE A 62 2.81 -4.81 1.88
N LEU A 63 2.29 -4.04 0.93
CA LEU A 63 0.91 -3.60 0.95
C LEU A 63 -0.07 -4.78 0.90
N LEU A 64 -0.90 -4.90 1.92
CA LEU A 64 -2.10 -5.72 1.93
C LEU A 64 -3.29 -4.85 2.27
N ILE A 65 -4.37 -5.03 1.52
CA ILE A 65 -5.64 -4.35 1.73
C ILE A 65 -6.72 -5.36 2.07
N SER A 66 -7.61 -5.02 3.00
CA SER A 66 -8.75 -5.88 3.33
C SER A 66 -9.70 -6.02 2.14
N LYS A 67 -10.59 -7.01 2.20
CA LYS A 67 -11.67 -7.18 1.21
C LYS A 67 -12.51 -5.92 1.01
N LYS A 68 -12.74 -5.15 2.08
CA LYS A 68 -13.45 -3.88 2.07
C LYS A 68 -12.77 -2.90 1.11
N ILE A 69 -11.48 -2.63 1.30
CA ILE A 69 -10.72 -1.70 0.45
C ILE A 69 -10.54 -2.26 -0.96
N TYR A 70 -10.26 -3.55 -1.09
CA TYR A 70 -10.17 -4.23 -2.39
C TYR A 70 -11.39 -3.95 -3.27
N SER A 71 -12.60 -4.05 -2.71
CA SER A 71 -13.85 -3.79 -3.44
C SER A 71 -13.98 -2.34 -3.92
N VAL A 72 -13.34 -1.39 -3.24
CA VAL A 72 -13.28 0.02 -3.63
C VAL A 72 -12.29 0.20 -4.74
N VAL A 73 -11.04 -0.24 -4.53
CA VAL A 73 -9.97 -0.06 -5.51
C VAL A 73 -10.37 -0.67 -6.85
N LYS A 74 -11.05 -1.82 -6.85
CA LYS A 74 -11.53 -2.47 -8.07
C LYS A 74 -12.55 -1.65 -8.87
N LYS A 75 -13.29 -0.74 -8.23
CA LYS A 75 -14.22 0.17 -8.92
C LYS A 75 -13.51 1.30 -9.65
N TYR A 76 -12.40 1.78 -9.10
CA TYR A 76 -11.60 2.86 -9.68
C TYR A 76 -10.57 2.32 -10.69
N GLU A 77 -9.96 1.18 -10.40
CA GLU A 77 -8.95 0.52 -11.25
C GLU A 77 -9.41 -0.92 -11.59
N PRO A 78 -10.40 -1.08 -12.48
CA PRO A 78 -10.98 -2.39 -12.80
C PRO A 78 -9.96 -3.35 -13.45
N ASN A 79 -8.90 -2.82 -14.04
CA ASN A 79 -7.84 -3.61 -14.66
C ASN A 79 -6.66 -3.93 -13.72
N LEU A 80 -6.65 -3.37 -12.51
CA LEU A 80 -5.60 -3.67 -11.53
C LEU A 80 -5.66 -5.15 -11.13
N GLN A 81 -4.48 -5.77 -11.12
CA GLN A 81 -4.32 -7.16 -10.72
C GLN A 81 -4.11 -7.25 -9.21
N PHE A 82 -4.57 -8.36 -8.62
CA PHE A 82 -4.45 -8.63 -7.20
C PHE A 82 -4.03 -10.09 -6.97
N LYS A 83 -3.34 -10.33 -5.87
CA LYS A 83 -3.09 -11.67 -5.33
C LYS A 83 -3.87 -11.82 -4.02
N GLU A 84 -4.53 -12.96 -3.83
CA GLU A 84 -5.30 -13.24 -2.62
C GLU A 84 -4.38 -13.81 -1.54
N ILE A 85 -4.46 -13.27 -0.33
CA ILE A 85 -3.59 -13.62 0.79
C ILE A 85 -4.45 -13.93 2.00
N ILE A 86 -4.36 -15.16 2.51
CA ILE A 86 -5.02 -15.56 3.75
C ILE A 86 -4.03 -15.43 4.90
N LEU A 87 -4.36 -14.60 5.89
CA LEU A 87 -3.58 -14.46 7.13
C LEU A 87 -4.20 -15.36 8.20
N LEU A 88 -3.43 -16.33 8.72
CA LEU A 88 -3.92 -17.34 9.66
C LEU A 88 -3.17 -17.29 11.00
N ASP A 89 -3.90 -17.00 12.07
CA ASP A 89 -3.50 -17.26 13.45
C ASP A 89 -3.98 -18.65 13.87
N ARG A 90 -3.07 -19.62 13.83
CA ARG A 90 -3.38 -21.01 14.19
C ARG A 90 -3.77 -21.20 15.66
N LYS A 91 -3.20 -20.41 16.57
CA LYS A 91 -3.38 -20.64 18.02
C LYS A 91 -4.75 -20.17 18.48
N TYR A 92 -5.20 -19.04 17.95
CA TYR A 92 -6.48 -18.43 18.31
C TYR A 92 -7.57 -18.67 17.25
N ALA A 93 -7.28 -19.54 16.26
CA ALA A 93 -8.20 -19.93 15.18
C ALA A 93 -8.82 -18.72 14.45
N LYS A 94 -8.03 -17.66 14.21
CA LYS A 94 -8.46 -16.49 13.44
C LYS A 94 -7.88 -16.53 12.04
N ALA A 95 -8.69 -16.23 11.04
CA ALA A 95 -8.23 -16.11 9.67
C ALA A 95 -8.94 -14.95 8.98
N GLU A 96 -8.20 -14.16 8.22
CA GLU A 96 -8.76 -13.06 7.41
C GLU A 96 -8.17 -13.03 6.02
N GLU A 97 -9.00 -12.62 5.06
CA GLU A 97 -8.67 -12.49 3.64
C GLU A 97 -8.19 -11.07 3.32
N TYR A 98 -7.00 -10.98 2.74
CA TYR A 98 -6.37 -9.77 2.26
C TYR A 98 -6.00 -9.88 0.78
N PHE A 99 -5.75 -8.74 0.17
CA PHE A 99 -5.37 -8.64 -1.24
C PHE A 99 -4.06 -7.85 -1.37
N LEU A 100 -3.12 -8.38 -2.14
CA LEU A 100 -1.91 -7.68 -2.56
C LEU A 100 -2.19 -7.06 -3.94
N PRO A 101 -2.37 -5.73 -4.05
CA PRO A 101 -2.48 -5.07 -5.34
C PRO A 101 -1.13 -5.03 -6.06
N ILE A 102 -1.15 -5.25 -7.37
CA ILE A 102 0.04 -5.17 -8.21
C ILE A 102 0.17 -3.76 -8.76
N LEU A 103 0.81 -2.88 -7.99
CA LEU A 103 0.87 -1.44 -8.28
C LEU A 103 1.97 -1.09 -9.29
N GLU A 104 1.67 -0.14 -10.17
CA GLU A 104 2.67 0.51 -11.01
C GLU A 104 3.55 1.42 -10.15
N LYS A 105 4.83 1.57 -10.54
CA LYS A 105 5.65 2.66 -10.00
C LYS A 105 5.60 3.84 -10.94
N LYS A 106 5.33 5.04 -10.42
CA LYS A 106 5.31 6.29 -11.17
C LYS A 106 6.53 7.13 -10.86
N ASP A 107 7.15 7.65 -11.92
CA ASP A 107 8.22 8.64 -11.85
C ASP A 107 7.63 10.05 -11.86
N CYS A 108 6.86 10.34 -10.81
CA CYS A 108 6.12 11.59 -10.70
C CYS A 108 6.69 12.54 -9.64
N LEU A 109 7.75 12.16 -8.93
CA LEU A 109 8.42 13.04 -7.97
C LEU A 109 9.19 14.13 -8.72
N THR A 110 9.09 15.36 -8.23
CA THR A 110 9.83 16.52 -8.75
C THR A 110 11.12 16.74 -7.95
N GLU A 111 12.01 17.56 -8.49
CA GLU A 111 13.26 17.98 -7.84
C GLU A 111 13.05 18.71 -6.50
N LYS A 112 11.83 19.26 -6.27
CA LYS A 112 11.44 19.88 -5.00
C LYS A 112 11.16 18.86 -3.89
N SER A 113 11.17 17.56 -4.20
CA SER A 113 10.97 16.50 -3.21
C SER A 113 12.20 16.32 -2.32
N GLU A 114 11.98 16.12 -1.03
CA GLU A 114 13.04 15.96 -0.04
C GLU A 114 13.12 14.52 0.44
N PHE A 115 14.33 13.98 0.45
CA PHE A 115 14.63 12.64 0.93
C PHE A 115 15.52 12.69 2.18
N ASN A 116 15.67 11.55 2.84
CA ASN A 116 16.79 11.34 3.75
C ASN A 116 18.11 11.14 2.98
N LEU A 117 19.24 11.09 3.71
CA LEU A 117 20.59 11.12 3.14
C LEU A 117 20.89 9.96 2.16
N ASP A 118 20.31 8.79 2.39
CA ASP A 118 20.48 7.60 1.54
C ASP A 118 19.35 7.44 0.51
N HIS A 119 18.47 8.44 0.36
CA HIS A 119 17.30 8.43 -0.52
C HIS A 119 16.31 7.27 -0.29
N SER A 120 16.37 6.60 0.87
CA SER A 120 15.48 5.49 1.20
C SER A 120 14.10 5.91 1.70
N VAL A 121 13.97 7.13 2.22
CA VAL A 121 12.73 7.67 2.82
C VAL A 121 12.42 9.04 2.25
N ILE A 122 11.17 9.22 1.81
CA ILE A 122 10.64 10.50 1.34
C ILE A 122 10.15 11.30 2.55
N LYS A 123 10.81 12.42 2.84
CA LYS A 123 10.38 13.34 3.92
C LYS A 123 9.25 14.24 3.45
N ARG A 124 9.40 14.79 2.26
CA ARG A 124 8.45 15.69 1.59
C ARG A 124 8.32 15.25 0.13
N ALA A 125 7.10 14.90 -0.28
CA ALA A 125 6.80 14.49 -1.63
C ALA A 125 6.15 15.65 -2.39
N VAL A 126 6.78 16.10 -3.47
CA VAL A 126 6.20 17.10 -4.39
C VAL A 126 6.08 16.45 -5.77
N ILE A 127 4.87 16.25 -6.27
CA ILE A 127 4.64 15.50 -7.51
C ILE A 127 4.21 16.38 -8.70
N ASP A 128 4.54 15.90 -9.89
CA ASP A 128 3.96 16.31 -11.15
C ASP A 128 2.73 15.43 -11.43
N CYS A 129 1.54 16.04 -11.40
CA CYS A 129 0.29 15.32 -11.60
C CYS A 129 0.15 14.74 -13.01
N GLU A 130 0.77 15.35 -14.03
CA GLU A 130 0.70 14.88 -15.42
C GLU A 130 1.40 13.52 -15.57
N LYS A 131 2.44 13.27 -14.76
CA LYS A 131 3.21 12.01 -14.76
C LYS A 131 2.55 10.87 -13.98
N THR A 132 1.32 11.07 -13.49
CA THR A 132 0.57 10.02 -12.77
C THR A 132 -0.23 9.10 -13.70
N ASP A 133 -0.36 9.47 -14.99
CA ASP A 133 -1.15 8.75 -16.00
C ASP A 133 -2.59 8.45 -15.55
N ASP A 134 -3.20 9.38 -14.81
CA ASP A 134 -4.55 9.27 -14.24
C ASP A 134 -4.77 8.08 -13.28
N ARG A 135 -3.69 7.43 -12.81
CA ARG A 135 -3.77 6.33 -11.84
C ARG A 135 -4.26 6.82 -10.50
N CYS A 136 -5.25 6.13 -9.93
CA CYS A 136 -5.79 6.49 -8.62
C CYS A 136 -5.01 5.85 -7.46
N ILE A 137 -4.17 4.82 -7.73
CA ILE A 137 -3.30 4.16 -6.74
C ILE A 137 -2.00 3.69 -7.40
N PHE A 138 -0.86 4.00 -6.79
CA PHE A 138 0.47 3.62 -7.31
C PHE A 138 1.52 3.67 -6.20
N THR A 139 2.78 3.41 -6.55
CA THR A 139 3.94 3.65 -5.68
C THR A 139 4.95 4.57 -6.38
N PHE A 140 5.81 5.25 -5.63
CA PHE A 140 6.90 6.01 -6.24
C PHE A 140 7.97 5.08 -6.85
N ASN A 141 8.63 5.55 -7.91
CA ASN A 141 9.78 4.86 -8.50
C ASN A 141 11.03 4.91 -7.59
N GLN A 142 11.14 5.93 -6.75
CA GLN A 142 12.24 6.22 -5.83
C GLN A 142 11.74 6.22 -4.39
N GLY A 143 12.64 5.92 -3.45
CA GLY A 143 12.32 5.74 -2.04
C GLY A 143 11.72 4.37 -1.72
N SER A 144 11.32 4.19 -0.45
CA SER A 144 10.58 3.02 0.01
C SER A 144 9.27 2.85 -0.77
N ASN A 145 8.71 1.63 -0.81
CA ASN A 145 7.48 1.29 -1.54
C ASN A 145 6.22 1.93 -0.89
N ILE A 146 6.21 3.25 -0.77
CA ILE A 146 5.12 4.05 -0.24
C ILE A 146 3.98 4.02 -1.24
N THR A 147 2.80 3.64 -0.75
CA THR A 147 1.58 3.63 -1.55
C THR A 147 0.97 5.02 -1.56
N VAL A 148 0.66 5.50 -2.76
CA VAL A 148 0.04 6.79 -3.00
C VAL A 148 -1.35 6.55 -3.56
N ILE A 149 -2.35 7.26 -3.04
CA ILE A 149 -3.73 7.23 -3.52
C ILE A 149 -4.23 8.62 -3.88
N ARG A 150 -5.10 8.70 -4.88
CA ARG A 150 -5.80 9.92 -5.28
C ARG A 150 -6.94 10.24 -4.30
N LEU A 151 -7.29 11.53 -4.19
CA LEU A 151 -8.32 12.03 -3.27
C LEU A 151 -9.66 11.29 -3.36
N ASP A 152 -10.16 11.03 -4.57
CA ASP A 152 -11.44 10.37 -4.78
C ASP A 152 -11.46 8.92 -4.24
N LEU A 153 -10.38 8.18 -4.44
CA LEU A 153 -10.19 6.85 -3.86
C LEU A 153 -10.06 6.96 -2.33
N ALA A 154 -9.28 7.92 -1.83
CA ALA A 154 -9.09 8.15 -0.40
C ALA A 154 -10.42 8.41 0.32
N GLU A 155 -11.24 9.33 -0.20
CA GLU A 155 -12.56 9.62 0.34
C GLU A 155 -13.47 8.39 0.31
N SER A 156 -13.45 7.63 -0.78
CA SER A 156 -14.22 6.39 -0.88
C SER A 156 -13.79 5.34 0.15
N ILE A 157 -12.50 5.25 0.47
CA ILE A 157 -12.00 4.35 1.52
C ILE A 157 -12.47 4.85 2.90
N LEU A 158 -12.32 6.15 3.19
CA LEU A 158 -12.73 6.74 4.46
C LEU A 158 -14.23 6.62 4.74
N ARG A 159 -15.08 6.80 3.72
CA ARG A 159 -16.55 6.64 3.84
C ARG A 159 -16.98 5.22 4.21
N ARG A 160 -16.10 4.23 4.14
CA ARG A 160 -16.36 2.84 4.51
C ARG A 160 -15.78 2.49 5.88
N GLU A 161 -15.40 3.50 6.66
CA GLU A 161 -14.87 3.35 8.01
C GLU A 161 -13.66 2.39 7.99
N ALA A 162 -12.79 2.58 6.99
CA ALA A 162 -11.54 1.85 6.93
C ALA A 162 -10.58 2.40 7.98
N PHE A 163 -9.83 1.53 8.65
CA PHE A 163 -9.01 1.93 9.80
C PHE A 163 -7.62 1.26 9.81
N GLY A 164 -6.73 1.77 10.68
CA GLY A 164 -5.35 1.32 10.84
C GLY A 164 -4.34 2.02 9.93
N PHE A 165 -4.69 3.19 9.38
CA PHE A 165 -3.82 3.99 8.54
C PHE A 165 -4.12 5.48 8.68
N TYR A 166 -3.13 6.30 8.33
CA TYR A 166 -3.22 7.74 8.14
C TYR A 166 -2.95 8.10 6.68
N LEU A 167 -3.44 9.28 6.29
CA LEU A 167 -3.19 9.87 4.99
C LEU A 167 -2.33 11.12 5.17
N LYS A 168 -1.14 11.10 4.59
CA LYS A 168 -0.25 12.25 4.53
C LYS A 168 -0.38 12.90 3.15
N GLU A 169 -0.77 14.16 3.11
CA GLU A 169 -0.94 14.88 1.84
C GLU A 169 0.37 14.97 1.06
N VAL A 170 0.25 14.81 -0.26
CA VAL A 170 1.34 14.99 -1.23
C VAL A 170 1.17 16.36 -1.87
N GLU A 171 2.24 17.15 -1.85
CA GLU A 171 2.27 18.45 -2.51
C GLU A 171 2.37 18.26 -4.03
N TYR A 172 1.90 19.25 -4.78
CA TYR A 172 1.98 19.26 -6.23
C TYR A 172 2.67 20.53 -6.71
N ALA A 173 3.49 20.39 -7.75
CA ALA A 173 4.08 21.56 -8.39
C ALA A 173 2.99 22.26 -9.23
N ASN A 174 2.53 23.44 -8.80
CA ASN A 174 1.78 24.33 -9.68
C ASN A 174 2.69 24.84 -10.80
N ARG A 175 2.21 24.84 -12.04
CA ARG A 175 2.91 25.47 -13.18
C ARG A 175 2.90 27.01 -13.15
N GLU A 176 2.27 27.64 -12.15
CA GLU A 176 2.15 29.09 -12.06
C GLU A 176 3.12 29.68 -11.01
N GLU A 177 4.41 29.70 -11.32
CA GLU A 177 5.36 30.73 -10.86
C GLU A 177 6.44 30.87 -11.94
N VAL A 178 6.07 31.52 -13.05
CA VAL A 178 7.00 32.15 -14.01
C VAL A 178 6.52 33.57 -14.23
#